data_AF-A0A9W6IVX6-F1
#
_entry.id   AF-A0A9W6IVX6-F1
#
_cell.length_a   1.000
_cell.length_b   1.000
_cell.length_c   1.000
_cell.angle_alpha   90.00
_cell.angle_beta   90.00
_cell.angle_gamma   90.00
#
_symmetry.space_group_name_H-M   'P 1'
#
loop_
_entity.id
_entity.type
_entity.pdbx_description
1 polymer ?
#
loop_
_entity_poly.entity_id
_entity_poly.type
_entity_poly.pdbx_seq_one_letter_code
_entity_poly.pdbx_strand_id
1 'polypeptide(L)'
;MKSAKLSYHSSFPWTPISGWAGARGYGWAYLSGPGGQFRRPKFIKHPFPTQRRLWCLLKVEFNGIKLDFATPQEVDHFRNVMRRKVLPSGHALVSGRAVGRPNNHWLSRLPKKAKPWKFREAICRYLEEVPEVREFRSFYAENPIRMQFEGMFDTSSDARAAAKEAEAVQLECG
;
A
#
# COMPACT_ATOMS: atom_id res chain seq x y z
N MET A 1 -4.34 -27.88 0.61
CA MET A 1 -3.53 -27.63 1.83
C MET A 1 -3.61 -26.16 2.18
N LYS A 2 -3.62 -25.82 3.48
CA LYS A 2 -3.56 -24.45 3.99
C LYS A 2 -2.27 -24.32 4.80
N SER A 3 -1.51 -23.27 4.59
CA SER A 3 -0.33 -22.96 5.43
C SER A 3 -0.07 -21.47 5.45
N ALA A 4 0.55 -20.99 6.52
CA ALA A 4 1.07 -19.64 6.63
C ALA A 4 2.52 -19.73 7.13
N LYS A 5 3.38 -18.85 6.64
CA LYS A 5 4.80 -18.79 7.05
C LYS A 5 5.26 -17.34 7.09
N LEU A 6 6.12 -17.03 8.04
CA LEU A 6 6.81 -15.75 8.11
C LEU A 6 8.21 -15.86 7.53
N SER A 7 8.67 -14.79 6.89
CA SER A 7 10.06 -14.66 6.43
C SER A 7 10.53 -13.23 6.62
N TYR A 8 11.81 -13.05 6.94
CA TYR A 8 12.36 -11.75 7.29
C TYR A 8 13.32 -11.26 6.21
N HIS A 9 13.25 -9.96 5.88
CA HIS A 9 13.98 -9.35 4.77
C HIS A 9 14.59 -8.02 5.20
N SER A 10 15.81 -7.73 4.72
CA SER A 10 16.51 -6.46 4.98
C SER A 10 16.01 -5.31 4.09
N SER A 11 15.41 -5.64 2.95
CA SER A 11 14.77 -4.69 2.03
C SER A 11 13.25 -4.92 2.00
N PHE A 12 12.49 -3.90 1.59
CA PHE A 12 11.03 -4.02 1.53
C PHE A 12 10.61 -5.09 0.49
N PRO A 13 9.94 -6.18 0.92
CA PRO A 13 9.57 -7.26 0.02
C PRO A 13 8.29 -6.91 -0.75
N TRP A 14 8.43 -6.20 -1.87
CA TRP A 14 7.30 -5.74 -2.68
C TRP A 14 6.34 -6.88 -3.08
N THR A 15 5.06 -6.71 -2.77
CA THR A 15 3.98 -7.63 -3.17
C THR A 15 3.08 -7.00 -4.24
N PRO A 16 2.25 -7.79 -4.94
CA PRO A 16 1.25 -7.25 -5.86
C PRO A 16 0.25 -6.28 -5.21
N ILE A 17 0.08 -6.34 -3.87
CA ILE A 17 -0.90 -5.54 -3.12
C ILE A 17 -0.25 -4.28 -2.52
N SER A 18 1.07 -4.25 -2.32
CA SER A 18 1.78 -3.15 -1.64
C SER A 18 1.40 -1.75 -2.13
N GLY A 19 1.42 -1.53 -3.44
CA GLY A 19 1.03 -0.23 -4.02
C GLY A 19 -0.43 0.17 -3.74
N TRP A 20 -1.32 -0.81 -3.63
CA TRP A 20 -2.75 -0.60 -3.35
C TRP A 20 -3.03 -0.39 -1.86
N ALA A 21 -2.15 -0.88 -0.99
CA ALA A 21 -2.20 -0.71 0.46
C ALA A 21 -1.48 0.56 0.96
N GLY A 22 -0.93 1.37 0.05
CA GLY A 22 -0.29 2.65 0.39
C GLY A 22 1.24 2.65 0.36
N ALA A 23 1.89 1.50 0.15
CA ALA A 23 3.34 1.47 -0.01
C ALA A 23 3.77 2.20 -1.29
N ARG A 24 4.85 2.98 -1.20
CA ARG A 24 5.40 3.76 -2.33
C ARG A 24 6.91 3.59 -2.39
N GLY A 25 7.42 3.30 -3.59
CA GLY A 25 8.87 3.27 -3.86
C GLY A 25 9.39 4.63 -4.33
N TYR A 26 8.50 5.44 -4.91
CA TYR A 26 8.77 6.76 -5.43
C TYR A 26 7.58 7.67 -5.16
N GLY A 27 7.83 8.98 -5.13
CA GLY A 27 6.81 10.01 -4.99
C GLY A 27 7.30 11.34 -5.53
N TRP A 28 6.46 12.35 -5.43
CA TRP A 28 6.77 13.72 -5.79
C TRP A 28 7.05 14.52 -4.52
N ALA A 29 8.07 15.36 -4.56
CA ALA A 29 8.34 16.33 -3.50
C ALA A 29 8.54 17.72 -4.10
N TYR A 30 8.04 18.75 -3.41
CA TYR A 30 8.44 20.12 -3.69
C TYR A 30 9.75 20.42 -2.94
N LEU A 31 10.61 21.22 -3.56
CA LEU A 31 11.87 21.66 -2.96
C LEU A 31 11.84 23.19 -2.88
N SER A 32 12.02 23.73 -1.68
CA SER A 32 12.28 25.14 -1.47
C SER A 32 13.70 25.47 -1.95
N GLY A 33 13.82 26.52 -2.77
CA GLY A 33 15.13 27.06 -3.15
C GLY A 33 15.75 27.91 -2.04
N PRO A 34 17.04 28.27 -2.14
CA PRO A 34 17.74 29.15 -1.19
C PRO A 34 17.14 30.56 -1.04
N GLY A 35 16.18 30.94 -1.89
CA GLY A 35 15.49 32.24 -1.86
C GLY A 35 13.98 32.12 -1.64
N GLY A 36 13.49 31.05 -1.00
CA GLY A 36 12.06 30.85 -0.71
C GLY A 36 11.19 30.48 -1.92
N GLN A 37 11.65 30.70 -3.15
CA GLN A 37 10.93 30.32 -4.36
C GLN A 37 10.78 28.80 -4.49
N PHE A 38 9.54 28.34 -4.62
CA PHE A 38 9.21 26.94 -4.83
C PHE A 38 9.60 26.50 -6.24
N ARG A 39 10.39 25.43 -6.33
CA ARG A 39 10.77 24.83 -7.63
C ARG A 39 9.71 23.85 -8.11
N ARG A 40 9.74 23.53 -9.41
CA ARG A 40 8.94 22.44 -9.99
C ARG A 40 9.13 21.15 -9.16
N PRO A 41 8.04 20.43 -8.80
CA PRO A 41 8.16 19.20 -8.05
C PRO A 41 9.07 18.19 -8.73
N LYS A 42 9.88 17.50 -7.94
CA LYS A 42 10.78 16.45 -8.42
C LYS A 42 10.23 15.09 -8.07
N PHE A 43 10.40 14.15 -8.99
CA PHE A 43 10.16 12.74 -8.74
C PHE A 43 11.37 12.15 -8.02
N ILE A 44 11.18 11.69 -6.79
CA ILE A 44 12.26 11.23 -5.91
C ILE A 44 11.94 9.86 -5.31
N LYS A 45 12.97 9.19 -4.78
CA LYS A 45 12.79 7.95 -4.02
C LYS A 45 11.96 8.23 -2.77
N HIS A 46 10.95 7.40 -2.54
CA HIS A 46 10.08 7.55 -1.39
C HIS A 46 10.79 6.98 -0.14
N PRO A 47 10.70 7.62 1.04
CA PRO A 47 11.38 7.15 2.25
C PRO A 47 10.77 5.87 2.86
N PHE A 48 9.58 5.47 2.41
CA PHE A 48 8.86 4.30 2.90
C PHE A 48 9.69 3.00 2.94
N PRO A 49 10.41 2.57 1.89
CA PRO A 49 11.13 1.29 1.90
C PRO A 49 12.34 1.29 2.85
N THR A 50 12.85 2.48 3.19
CA THR A 50 14.02 2.69 4.05
C THR A 50 13.64 3.02 5.49
N GLN A 51 12.36 3.10 5.83
CA GLN A 51 11.90 3.51 7.17
C GLN A 51 12.29 2.51 8.28
N ARG A 52 12.66 1.28 7.92
CA ARG A 52 13.07 0.23 8.86
C ARG A 52 14.12 -0.69 8.25
N ARG A 53 14.90 -1.32 9.14
CA ARG A 53 15.99 -2.24 8.80
C ARG A 53 15.55 -3.67 8.54
N LEU A 54 14.42 -4.08 9.13
CA LEU A 54 13.90 -5.44 9.04
C LEU A 54 12.42 -5.40 8.70
N TRP A 55 12.04 -6.17 7.68
CA TRP A 55 10.68 -6.35 7.21
C TRP A 55 10.27 -7.80 7.42
N CYS A 56 9.02 -8.01 7.84
CA CYS A 56 8.41 -9.33 7.90
C CYS A 56 7.48 -9.50 6.70
N LEU A 57 7.57 -10.64 6.02
CA LEU A 57 6.74 -11.04 4.90
C LEU A 57 5.93 -12.26 5.31
N LEU A 58 4.61 -12.12 5.29
CA LEU A 58 3.66 -13.20 5.52
C LEU A 58 3.35 -13.88 4.18
N LYS A 59 3.70 -15.16 4.07
CA LYS A 59 3.38 -16.02 2.92
C LYS A 59 2.24 -16.95 3.30
N VAL A 60 1.13 -16.87 2.57
CA VAL A 60 -0.08 -17.64 2.83
C VAL A 60 -0.37 -18.52 1.63
N GLU A 61 -0.44 -19.82 1.84
CA GLU A 61 -0.95 -20.76 0.85
C GLU A 61 -2.34 -21.23 1.27
N PHE A 62 -3.35 -21.00 0.42
CA PHE A 62 -4.72 -21.40 0.67
C PHE A 62 -5.31 -22.08 -0.56
N ASN A 63 -5.55 -23.39 -0.46
CA ASN A 63 -6.16 -24.19 -1.54
C ASN A 63 -5.43 -24.03 -2.90
N GLY A 64 -4.10 -24.08 -2.84
CA GLY A 64 -3.21 -23.94 -4.00
C GLY A 64 -3.20 -22.53 -4.59
N ILE A 65 -3.48 -21.51 -3.79
CA ILE A 65 -3.25 -20.10 -4.11
C ILE A 65 -2.23 -19.56 -3.13
N LYS A 66 -1.19 -18.91 -3.66
CA LYS A 66 -0.15 -18.26 -2.86
C LYS A 66 -0.44 -16.77 -2.80
N LEU A 67 -0.45 -16.21 -1.61
CA LEU A 67 -0.63 -14.80 -1.32
C LEU A 67 0.51 -14.35 -0.41
N ASP A 68 1.13 -13.24 -0.76
CA ASP A 68 2.21 -12.66 0.01
C ASP A 68 1.80 -11.27 0.49
N PHE A 69 2.04 -10.98 1.77
CA PHE A 69 1.71 -9.71 2.41
C PHE A 69 2.93 -9.15 3.13
N ALA A 70 3.39 -7.97 2.72
CA ALA A 70 4.54 -7.29 3.31
C ALA A 70 4.16 -6.33 4.44
N THR A 71 2.88 -5.93 4.53
CA THR A 71 2.39 -5.04 5.59
C THR A 71 1.02 -5.47 6.12
N PRO A 72 0.66 -5.15 7.37
CA PRO A 72 -0.70 -5.38 7.90
C PRO A 72 -1.78 -4.69 7.06
N GLN A 73 -1.48 -3.51 6.52
CA GLN A 73 -2.37 -2.76 5.64
C GLN A 73 -2.69 -3.52 4.36
N GLU A 74 -1.77 -4.36 3.84
CA GLU A 74 -2.07 -5.24 2.70
C GLU A 74 -3.08 -6.33 3.07
N VAL A 75 -2.96 -6.92 4.27
CA VAL A 75 -3.93 -7.90 4.78
C VAL A 75 -5.31 -7.26 4.94
N ASP A 76 -5.35 -6.05 5.50
CA ASP A 76 -6.59 -5.31 5.70
C ASP A 76 -7.21 -4.87 4.37
N HIS A 77 -6.42 -4.34 3.44
CA HIS A 77 -6.87 -4.00 2.10
C HIS A 77 -7.44 -5.23 1.37
N PHE A 78 -6.73 -6.36 1.41
CA PHE A 78 -7.19 -7.61 0.81
C PHE A 78 -8.52 -8.07 1.40
N ARG A 79 -8.63 -8.14 2.73
CA ARG A 79 -9.88 -8.54 3.41
C ARG A 79 -11.03 -7.59 3.07
N ASN A 80 -10.77 -6.28 3.10
CA ASN A 80 -11.77 -5.26 2.79
C ASN A 80 -12.30 -5.38 1.35
N VAL A 81 -11.45 -5.73 0.38
CA VAL A 81 -11.87 -5.96 -1.00
C VAL A 81 -12.61 -7.31 -1.13
N MET A 82 -12.07 -8.37 -0.54
CA MET A 82 -12.58 -9.73 -0.69
C MET A 82 -13.92 -9.96 0.05
N ARG A 83 -14.23 -9.17 1.07
CA ARG A 83 -15.51 -9.19 1.79
C ARG A 83 -16.65 -8.45 1.10
N ARG A 84 -16.39 -7.64 0.07
CA ARG A 84 -17.45 -6.89 -0.63
C ARG A 84 -18.40 -7.87 -1.32
N LYS A 85 -19.72 -7.62 -1.24
CA LYS A 85 -20.75 -8.43 -1.90
C LYS A 85 -20.43 -8.60 -3.39
N VAL A 86 -20.18 -7.47 -4.07
CA VAL A 86 -19.70 -7.42 -5.44
C VAL A 86 -18.23 -7.02 -5.43
N LEU A 87 -17.39 -7.80 -6.11
CA LEU A 87 -15.98 -7.45 -6.26
C LEU A 87 -15.86 -6.16 -7.09
N PRO A 88 -14.98 -5.23 -6.72
CA PRO A 88 -14.76 -4.03 -7.50
C PRO A 88 -14.29 -4.41 -8.91
N SER A 89 -14.82 -3.71 -9.91
CA SER A 89 -14.46 -3.87 -11.32
C SER A 89 -14.29 -2.50 -11.98
N GLY A 90 -13.58 -2.44 -13.11
CA GLY A 90 -13.40 -1.20 -13.87
C GLY A 90 -12.85 -0.05 -13.03
N HIS A 91 -13.55 1.09 -13.03
CA HIS A 91 -13.19 2.30 -12.28
C HIS A 91 -13.32 2.14 -10.76
N ALA A 92 -14.16 1.22 -10.27
CA ALA A 92 -14.32 0.97 -8.83
C ALA A 92 -13.10 0.26 -8.19
N LEU A 93 -12.18 -0.26 -9.01
CA LEU A 93 -10.88 -0.79 -8.56
C LEU A 93 -9.92 0.32 -8.14
N VAL A 94 -10.14 1.56 -8.59
CA VAL A 94 -9.22 2.67 -8.36
C VAL A 94 -10.02 3.93 -8.04
N SER A 95 -10.43 4.10 -6.78
CA SER A 95 -11.08 5.35 -6.35
C SER A 95 -10.14 6.54 -6.57
N GLY A 96 -10.59 7.57 -7.28
CA GLY A 96 -9.83 8.81 -7.46
C GLY A 96 -8.81 8.82 -8.61
N ARG A 97 -8.77 7.83 -9.50
CA ARG A 97 -8.00 7.95 -10.77
C ARG A 97 -8.93 8.05 -11.97
N ALA A 98 -8.84 9.17 -12.70
CA ALA A 98 -9.59 9.41 -13.94
C ALA A 98 -9.20 8.43 -15.06
N VAL A 99 -7.95 7.93 -15.07
CA VAL A 99 -7.43 7.00 -16.09
C VAL A 99 -6.48 5.99 -15.43
N GLY A 100 -6.76 4.68 -15.50
CA GLY A 100 -5.78 3.70 -15.00
C GLY A 100 -6.20 2.23 -14.77
N ARG A 101 -6.26 1.45 -15.85
CA ARG A 101 -5.78 0.05 -15.97
C ARG A 101 -6.29 -1.02 -14.99
N PRO A 102 -7.51 -1.56 -15.19
CA PRO A 102 -8.00 -2.78 -14.52
C PRO A 102 -7.01 -3.96 -14.59
N ASN A 103 -6.24 -4.06 -15.67
CA ASN A 103 -5.27 -5.14 -15.92
C ASN A 103 -4.03 -5.10 -15.01
N ASN A 104 -3.76 -3.98 -14.33
CA ASN A 104 -2.63 -3.87 -13.40
C ASN A 104 -3.04 -4.06 -11.93
N HIS A 105 -4.33 -4.17 -11.64
CA HIS A 105 -4.81 -4.39 -10.28
C HIS A 105 -4.55 -5.83 -9.83
N TRP A 106 -4.18 -6.04 -8.57
CA TRP A 106 -3.88 -7.40 -8.05
C TRP A 106 -5.08 -8.35 -8.20
N LEU A 107 -6.31 -7.84 -8.04
CA LEU A 107 -7.54 -8.61 -8.21
C LEU A 107 -7.75 -9.16 -9.63
N SER A 108 -7.29 -8.48 -10.69
CA SER A 108 -7.42 -9.02 -12.05
C SER A 108 -6.49 -10.20 -12.28
N ARG A 109 -5.33 -10.22 -11.60
CA ARG A 109 -4.36 -11.33 -11.58
C ARG A 109 -4.75 -12.48 -10.66
N LEU A 110 -5.78 -12.31 -9.83
CA LEU A 110 -6.24 -13.34 -8.91
C LEU A 110 -6.84 -14.52 -9.70
N PRO A 111 -6.47 -15.78 -9.40
CA PRO A 111 -7.00 -16.95 -10.09
C PRO A 111 -8.53 -17.01 -10.08
N LYS A 112 -9.14 -17.49 -11.16
CA LYS A 112 -10.62 -17.61 -11.28
C LYS A 112 -11.23 -18.38 -10.10
N LYS A 113 -10.56 -19.45 -9.63
CA LYS A 113 -10.98 -20.26 -8.46
C LYS A 113 -11.06 -19.48 -7.13
N ALA A 114 -10.44 -18.31 -7.05
CA ALA A 114 -10.40 -17.49 -5.84
C ALA A 114 -11.53 -16.44 -5.76
N LYS A 115 -12.21 -16.17 -6.88
CA LYS A 115 -13.22 -15.12 -7.02
C LYS A 115 -14.61 -15.50 -6.45
N PRO A 116 -15.06 -16.77 -6.44
CA PRO A 116 -16.35 -17.16 -5.87
C PRO A 116 -16.49 -16.75 -4.40
N TRP A 117 -17.69 -16.29 -4.00
CA TRP A 117 -17.97 -15.82 -2.64
C TRP A 117 -17.51 -16.79 -1.55
N LYS A 118 -17.86 -18.08 -1.68
CA LYS A 118 -17.47 -19.12 -0.70
C LYS A 118 -15.97 -19.20 -0.49
N PHE A 119 -15.17 -19.04 -1.55
CA PHE A 119 -13.71 -19.02 -1.42
C PHE A 119 -13.24 -17.77 -0.69
N ARG A 120 -13.78 -16.60 -1.06
CA ARG A 120 -13.43 -15.31 -0.48
C ARG A 120 -13.71 -15.25 1.02
N GLU A 121 -14.86 -15.76 1.44
CA GLU A 121 -15.22 -15.85 2.85
C GLU A 121 -14.29 -16.80 3.60
N ALA A 122 -14.04 -18.00 3.04
CA ALA A 122 -13.19 -19.00 3.66
C ALA A 122 -11.74 -18.52 3.83
N ILE A 123 -11.18 -17.81 2.84
CA ILE A 123 -9.82 -17.26 2.96
C ILE A 123 -9.76 -16.07 3.91
N CYS A 124 -10.78 -15.21 3.95
CA CYS A 124 -10.83 -14.11 4.91
C CYS A 124 -10.90 -14.61 6.36
N ARG A 125 -11.71 -15.65 6.62
CA ARG A 125 -11.79 -16.31 7.93
C ARG A 125 -10.46 -16.97 8.30
N TYR A 126 -9.84 -17.68 7.35
CA TYR A 126 -8.53 -18.27 7.59
C TYR A 126 -7.46 -17.23 7.98
N LEU A 127 -7.46 -16.07 7.33
CA LEU A 127 -6.55 -14.96 7.68
C LEU A 127 -6.84 -14.37 9.08
N GLU A 128 -8.03 -14.54 9.64
CA GLU A 128 -8.34 -14.11 11.01
C GLU A 128 -7.88 -15.12 12.06
N GLU A 129 -8.02 -16.40 11.74
CA GLU A 129 -7.80 -17.48 12.70
C GLU A 129 -6.32 -17.83 12.84
N VAL A 130 -5.57 -17.77 11.74
CA VAL A 130 -4.22 -18.33 11.66
C VAL A 130 -3.22 -17.55 12.55
N PRO A 131 -2.47 -18.23 13.45
CA PRO A 131 -1.57 -17.57 14.41
C PRO A 131 -0.50 -16.69 13.77
N GLU A 132 0.04 -17.08 12.62
CA GLU A 132 1.10 -16.36 11.91
C GLU A 132 0.64 -14.96 11.48
N VAL A 133 -0.66 -14.75 11.21
CA VAL A 133 -1.18 -13.40 10.93
C VAL A 133 -1.15 -12.54 12.19
N ARG A 134 -1.38 -13.11 13.37
CA ARG A 134 -1.30 -12.38 14.65
C ARG A 134 0.14 -12.02 14.96
N GLU A 135 1.06 -12.98 14.85
CA GLU A 135 2.50 -12.73 15.02
C GLU A 135 3.03 -11.68 14.04
N PHE A 136 2.63 -11.78 12.76
CA PHE A 136 2.92 -10.77 11.75
C PHE A 136 2.43 -9.38 12.15
N ARG A 137 1.20 -9.25 12.68
CA ARG A 137 0.68 -7.97 13.17
C ARG A 137 1.44 -7.47 14.39
N SER A 138 1.78 -8.35 15.34
CA SER A 138 2.56 -7.99 16.52
C SER A 138 3.94 -7.42 16.15
N PHE A 139 4.63 -8.03 15.18
CA PHE A 139 5.91 -7.52 14.66
C PHE A 139 5.82 -6.06 14.15
N TYR A 140 4.69 -5.69 13.56
CA TYR A 140 4.45 -4.33 13.08
C TYR A 140 3.81 -3.41 14.13
N ALA A 141 3.27 -3.95 15.22
CA ALA A 141 2.69 -3.16 16.31
C ALA A 141 3.78 -2.50 17.18
N GLU A 142 4.91 -3.17 17.38
CA GLU A 142 6.06 -2.62 18.12
C GLU A 142 6.64 -1.37 17.46
N ASN A 143 6.72 -1.38 16.12
CA ASN A 143 7.21 -0.28 15.31
C ASN A 143 6.25 -0.05 14.12
N PRO A 144 5.20 0.77 14.32
CA PRO A 144 4.17 1.03 13.32
C PRO A 144 4.72 1.60 12.02
N ILE A 145 4.21 1.09 10.91
CA ILE A 145 4.57 1.56 9.57
C ILE A 145 3.94 2.93 9.31
N ARG A 146 4.76 3.88 8.86
CA ARG A 146 4.30 5.17 8.35
C ARG A 146 3.97 5.03 6.86
N MET A 147 2.74 5.38 6.50
CA MET A 147 2.29 5.42 5.09
C MET A 147 2.37 6.82 4.49
N GLN A 148 2.25 7.84 5.33
CA GLN A 148 2.33 9.25 4.95
C GLN A 148 3.67 9.82 5.42
N PHE A 149 4.30 10.62 4.55
CA PHE A 149 5.56 11.29 4.82
C PHE A 149 5.41 12.75 4.43
N GLU A 150 5.87 13.63 5.31
CA GLU A 150 5.82 15.07 5.08
C GLU A 150 6.58 15.45 3.80
N GLY A 151 6.01 16.35 3.01
CA GLY A 151 6.57 16.78 1.73
C GLY A 151 6.56 15.73 0.62
N MET A 152 5.94 14.55 0.84
CA MET A 152 5.83 13.49 -0.16
C MET A 152 4.40 13.34 -0.68
N PHE A 153 4.26 13.31 -2.00
CA PHE A 153 2.98 13.30 -2.69
C PHE A 153 2.90 12.19 -3.73
N ASP A 154 1.70 11.64 -3.92
CA ASP A 154 1.45 10.59 -4.91
C ASP A 154 1.45 11.15 -6.34
N THR A 155 1.08 12.42 -6.52
CA THR A 155 1.03 13.07 -7.83
C THR A 155 1.80 14.39 -7.86
N SER A 156 2.25 14.79 -9.06
CA SER A 156 2.88 16.08 -9.26
C SER A 156 1.91 17.25 -9.07
N SER A 157 0.60 17.02 -9.26
CA SER A 157 -0.44 18.03 -9.04
C SER A 157 -0.59 18.33 -7.56
N ASP A 158 -0.67 17.30 -6.72
CA ASP A 158 -0.77 17.45 -5.26
C ASP A 158 0.47 18.16 -4.71
N ALA A 159 1.66 17.78 -5.20
CA ALA A 159 2.90 18.46 -4.83
C ALA A 159 2.92 19.95 -5.22
N ARG A 160 2.30 20.33 -6.35
CA ARG A 160 2.18 21.74 -6.77
C ARG A 160 1.17 22.49 -5.91
N ALA A 161 0.04 21.86 -5.58
CA ALA A 161 -0.98 22.46 -4.73
C ALA A 161 -0.40 22.76 -3.34
N ALA A 162 0.29 21.78 -2.74
CA ALA A 162 0.95 21.95 -1.45
C ALA A 162 2.06 23.01 -1.47
N ALA A 163 2.83 23.12 -2.57
CA ALA A 163 3.82 24.18 -2.70
C ALA A 163 3.19 25.58 -2.72
N LYS A 164 2.06 25.75 -3.42
CA LYS A 164 1.31 27.02 -3.45
C LYS A 164 0.72 27.39 -2.08
N GLU A 165 0.19 26.41 -1.38
CA GLU A 165 -0.36 26.60 -0.03
C GLU A 165 0.75 27.01 0.95
N ALA A 166 1.91 26.36 0.89
CA ALA A 166 3.07 26.72 1.69
C ALA A 166 3.59 28.14 1.37
N GLU A 167 3.53 28.56 0.11
CA GLU A 167 3.88 29.92 -0.33
C GLU A 167 2.92 30.97 0.25
N ALA A 168 1.60 30.70 0.22
CA ALA A 168 0.58 31.59 0.78
C ALA A 168 0.76 31.79 2.29
N VAL A 169 1.03 30.70 3.04
CA VAL A 169 1.25 30.78 4.49
C VAL A 169 2.52 31.59 4.83
N GLN A 170 3.58 31.50 4.03
CA GLN A 170 4.80 32.28 4.23
C GLN A 170 4.59 33.78 3.98
N LEU A 171 3.71 34.15 3.05
CA LEU A 171 3.35 35.54 2.74
C LEU A 171 2.45 36.18 3.81
N GLU A 172 1.66 35.40 4.54
CA GLU A 172 0.78 35.90 5.61
C GLU A 172 1.49 36.06 6.97
N CYS A 173 2.63 35.37 7.16
CA CYS A 173 3.40 35.38 8.41
C CYS A 173 4.65 36.29 8.40
N GLY A 174 4.95 36.94 7.27
CA GLY A 174 6.12 37.82 7.08
C GLY A 174 5.72 39.27 6.87
#